data_AF-F1YNH5-F1
#
_entry.id   AF-F1YNH5-F1
#
_cell.length_a   1.000
_cell.length_b   1.000
_cell.length_c   1.000
_cell.angle_alpha   90.00
_cell.angle_beta   90.00
_cell.angle_gamma   90.00
#
_symmetry.space_group_name_H-M   'P 1'
#
loop_
_entity.id
_entity.type
_entity.pdbx_description
1 polymer ?
#
loop_
_entity_poly.entity_id
_entity_poly.type
_entity_poly.pdbx_seq_one_letter_code
_entity_poly.pdbx_strand_id
1 'polypeptide(L)'
;MSTPNTPRPGPSPASAAADAAARNAEPGDPSEHPALGAAARLLEEAAMVREAADDELDLGALARQAELLTKAHDQLAAALEDAGRG
;
A
#
# COMPACT_ATOMS: atom_id res chain seq x y z
N MET A 1 15.42 -21.37 -50.81
CA MET A 1 16.02 -20.33 -49.93
C MET A 1 15.60 -20.65 -48.51
N SER A 2 16.49 -21.26 -47.72
CA SER A 2 16.20 -21.65 -46.32
C SER A 2 16.61 -20.51 -45.39
N THR A 3 15.67 -19.96 -44.63
CA THR A 3 15.97 -18.96 -43.60
C THR A 3 16.60 -19.64 -42.38
N PRO A 4 17.71 -19.12 -41.83
CA PRO A 4 18.31 -19.69 -40.63
C PRO A 4 17.45 -19.37 -39.40
N ASN A 5 17.11 -20.41 -38.65
CA ASN A 5 16.41 -20.33 -37.37
C ASN A 5 17.43 -19.96 -36.28
N THR A 6 17.56 -18.67 -35.96
CA THR A 6 18.42 -18.22 -34.85
C THR A 6 17.76 -18.57 -33.52
N PRO A 7 18.42 -19.32 -32.62
CA PRO A 7 17.89 -19.61 -31.30
C PRO A 7 17.61 -18.30 -30.56
N ARG A 8 16.38 -18.13 -30.07
CA ARG A 8 16.03 -17.01 -29.19
C ARG A 8 16.90 -17.09 -27.94
N PRO A 9 17.66 -16.04 -27.57
CA PRO A 9 18.42 -16.04 -26.32
C PRO A 9 17.47 -16.29 -25.15
N GLY A 10 17.76 -17.32 -24.34
CA GLY A 10 17.03 -17.58 -23.11
C GLY A 10 17.20 -16.44 -22.10
N PRO A 11 16.39 -16.41 -21.03
CA PRO A 11 16.53 -15.44 -19.96
C PRO A 11 17.97 -15.41 -19.47
N SER A 12 18.51 -14.21 -19.25
CA SER A 12 19.87 -14.08 -18.74
C SER A 12 19.94 -14.67 -17.33
N PRO A 13 21.13 -15.11 -16.87
CA PRO A 13 21.29 -15.58 -15.50
C PRO A 13 20.82 -14.53 -14.46
N ALA A 14 21.00 -13.24 -14.75
CA ALA A 14 20.52 -12.15 -13.92
C ALA A 14 18.99 -12.08 -13.87
N SER A 15 18.29 -12.24 -15.00
CA SER A 15 16.83 -12.23 -15.01
C SER A 15 16.27 -13.47 -14.32
N ALA A 16 16.89 -14.64 -14.50
CA ALA A 16 16.48 -15.88 -13.82
C ALA A 16 16.69 -15.79 -12.30
N ALA A 17 17.76 -15.15 -11.84
CA ALA A 17 18.02 -14.92 -10.42
C ALA A 17 17.03 -13.91 -9.82
N ALA A 18 16.70 -12.83 -10.53
CA ALA A 18 15.69 -11.87 -10.10
C ALA A 18 14.29 -12.50 -9.98
N ASP A 19 13.90 -13.31 -10.96
CA ASP A 19 12.67 -14.11 -10.93
C ASP A 19 12.62 -15.06 -9.73
N ALA A 20 13.72 -15.76 -9.47
CA ALA A 20 13.82 -16.68 -8.34
C ALA A 20 13.79 -15.94 -6.99
N ALA A 21 14.43 -14.78 -6.89
CA ALA A 21 14.39 -13.94 -5.70
C ALA A 21 12.98 -13.42 -5.43
N ALA A 22 12.25 -12.99 -6.47
CA ALA A 22 10.87 -12.52 -6.34
C ALA A 22 9.91 -13.62 -5.87
N ARG A 23 10.09 -14.85 -6.37
CA ARG A 23 9.25 -16.01 -5.97
C ARG A 23 9.57 -16.55 -4.58
N ASN A 24 10.81 -16.37 -4.12
CA ASN A 24 11.26 -16.81 -2.80
C ASN A 24 11.24 -15.69 -1.77
N ALA A 25 10.79 -14.49 -2.14
CA ALA A 25 10.54 -13.44 -1.17
C ALA A 25 9.42 -13.93 -0.25
N GLU A 26 9.69 -13.99 1.05
CA GLU A 26 8.61 -14.24 2.02
C GLU A 26 7.60 -13.09 1.90
N PRO A 27 6.29 -13.39 1.99
CA PRO A 27 5.28 -12.35 2.16
C PRO A 27 5.70 -11.51 3.37
N GLY A 28 5.97 -10.21 3.14
CA GLY A 28 6.32 -9.30 4.23
C GLY A 28 5.23 -9.33 5.29
N ASP A 29 5.60 -9.13 6.57
CA ASP A 29 4.62 -9.03 7.65
C ASP A 29 3.59 -7.95 7.27
N PRO A 30 2.29 -8.28 7.15
CA PRO A 30 1.26 -7.30 6.86
C PRO A 30 1.30 -6.11 7.80
N SER A 31 1.74 -6.34 9.05
CA SER A 31 1.92 -5.34 10.10
C SER A 31 3.00 -4.29 9.78
N GLU A 32 3.97 -4.63 8.93
CA GLU A 32 5.04 -3.74 8.45
C GLU A 32 4.66 -2.97 7.18
N HIS A 33 3.44 -3.18 6.67
CA HIS A 33 3.00 -2.52 5.44
C HIS A 33 2.98 -0.99 5.61
N PRO A 34 3.68 -0.20 4.77
CA PRO A 34 3.78 1.26 4.93
C PRO A 34 2.43 1.98 5.02
N ALA A 35 1.41 1.45 4.35
CA ALA A 35 0.06 2.00 4.41
C ALA A 35 -0.59 1.88 5.81
N LEU A 36 -0.27 0.84 6.60
CA LEU A 36 -0.76 0.74 7.98
C LEU A 36 -0.18 1.85 8.85
N GLY A 37 1.11 2.15 8.70
CA GLY A 37 1.75 3.27 9.38
C GLY A 37 1.17 4.63 8.98
N ALA A 38 0.87 4.81 7.69
CA ALA A 38 0.23 6.03 7.19
C ALA A 38 -1.21 6.18 7.71
N ALA A 39 -2.00 5.11 7.68
CA ALA A 39 -3.36 5.11 8.21
C ALA A 39 -3.40 5.37 9.72
N ALA A 40 -2.48 4.77 10.49
CA ALA A 40 -2.38 4.99 11.93
C ALA A 40 -2.17 6.48 12.28
N ARG A 41 -1.27 7.17 11.56
CA ARG A 41 -1.04 8.61 11.75
C ARG A 41 -2.28 9.46 11.44
N LEU A 42 -3.02 9.12 10.39
CA LEU A 42 -4.25 9.82 10.02
C LEU A 42 -5.35 9.61 11.06
N LEU A 43 -5.46 8.41 11.62
CA LEU A 43 -6.39 8.10 12.72
C LEU A 43 -6.03 8.85 14.01
N GLU A 44 -4.74 8.99 14.30
CA GLU A 44 -4.26 9.79 15.43
C GLU A 44 -4.58 11.28 15.23
N GLU A 45 -4.37 11.82 14.03
CA GLU A 45 -4.77 13.20 13.69
C GLU A 45 -6.29 13.40 13.83
N ALA A 46 -7.09 12.45 13.35
CA ALA A 46 -8.54 12.50 13.49
C ALA A 46 -8.99 12.49 14.96
N ALA A 47 -8.30 11.72 15.82
CA ALA A 47 -8.56 11.71 17.25
C ALA A 47 -8.19 13.06 17.90
N MET A 48 -7.06 13.66 17.54
CA MET A 48 -6.67 14.98 18.05
C MET A 48 -7.69 16.07 17.67
N VAL A 49 -8.22 16.04 16.45
CA VAL A 49 -9.28 16.98 16.01
C VAL A 49 -10.54 16.81 16.86
N ARG A 50 -10.92 15.58 17.18
CA ARG A 50 -12.06 15.30 18.07
C ARG A 50 -11.84 15.84 19.48
N GLU A 51 -10.68 15.57 20.07
CA GLU A 51 -10.36 16.04 21.43
C GLU A 51 -10.30 17.57 21.51
N ALA A 52 -9.82 18.24 20.45
CA ALA A 52 -9.75 19.70 20.40
C ALA A 52 -11.14 20.39 20.32
N ALA A 53 -12.19 19.66 19.91
CA ALA A 53 -13.55 20.19 19.83
C ALA A 53 -14.30 20.21 21.17
N ASP A 54 -13.70 19.66 22.25
CA ASP A 54 -14.16 19.78 23.66
C ASP A 54 -15.68 19.57 23.88
N ASP A 55 -16.25 18.56 23.22
CA ASP A 55 -17.69 18.20 23.21
C ASP A 55 -18.66 19.26 22.63
N GLU A 56 -18.16 20.35 22.06
CA GLU A 56 -18.95 21.29 21.28
C GLU A 56 -19.15 20.77 19.85
N LEU A 57 -20.36 20.94 19.30
CA LEU A 57 -20.68 20.56 17.92
C LEU A 57 -20.00 21.53 16.93
N ASP A 58 -18.70 21.33 16.70
CA ASP A 58 -17.92 22.03 15.69
C ASP A 58 -18.03 21.31 14.34
N LEU A 59 -18.83 21.87 13.44
CA LEU A 59 -19.01 21.36 12.07
C LEU A 59 -17.72 21.41 11.24
N GLY A 60 -16.81 22.34 11.53
CA GLY A 60 -15.51 22.43 10.88
C GLY A 60 -14.56 21.32 11.34
N ALA A 61 -14.51 21.06 12.64
CA ALA A 61 -13.77 19.92 13.21
C ALA A 61 -14.33 18.59 12.68
N LEU A 62 -15.65 18.43 12.62
CA LEU A 62 -16.29 17.23 12.07
C LEU A 62 -15.95 17.02 10.59
N ALA A 63 -15.98 18.09 9.78
CA ALA A 63 -15.59 18.02 8.37
C ALA A 63 -14.12 17.59 8.21
N ARG A 64 -13.22 18.15 9.03
CA ARG A 64 -11.80 17.78 9.03
C ARG A 64 -11.58 16.34 9.47
N GLN A 65 -12.29 15.89 10.51
CA GLN A 65 -12.25 14.51 10.97
C GLN A 65 -12.71 13.54 9.88
N ALA A 66 -13.81 13.84 9.18
CA ALA A 66 -14.30 13.03 8.07
C ALA A 66 -13.28 12.93 6.91
N GLU A 67 -12.59 14.03 6.59
CA GLU A 67 -11.53 14.05 5.59
C GLU A 67 -10.36 13.12 5.96
N LEU A 68 -9.90 13.18 7.21
CA LEU A 68 -8.79 12.36 7.71
C LEU A 68 -9.16 10.87 7.73
N LEU A 69 -10.38 10.53 8.16
CA LEU A 69 -10.89 9.17 8.13
C LEU A 69 -11.01 8.62 6.71
N THR A 70 -11.44 9.44 5.76
CA THR A 70 -11.53 9.07 4.34
C THR A 70 -10.14 8.74 3.79
N LYS A 71 -9.14 9.59 4.07
CA LYS A 71 -7.75 9.34 3.67
C LYS A 71 -7.19 8.05 4.28
N ALA A 72 -7.47 7.79 5.56
CA ALA A 72 -7.02 6.58 6.23
C ALA A 72 -7.65 5.34 5.59
N HIS A 73 -8.95 5.40 5.30
CA HIS A 73 -9.66 4.36 4.58
C HIS A 73 -9.05 4.09 3.19
N ASP A 74 -8.78 5.14 2.40
CA ASP A 74 -8.23 4.99 1.05
C ASP A 74 -6.85 4.32 1.06
N GLN A 75 -6.00 4.65 2.04
CA GLN A 75 -4.71 3.99 2.23
C GLN A 75 -4.86 2.50 2.54
N LEU A 76 -5.81 2.15 3.42
CA LEU A 76 -6.07 0.76 3.79
C LEU A 76 -6.69 -0.03 2.63
N ALA A 77 -7.60 0.58 1.87
CA ALA A 77 -8.22 -0.02 0.70
C ALA A 77 -7.17 -0.31 -0.38
N ALA A 78 -6.28 0.65 -0.67
CA ALA A 78 -5.18 0.45 -1.61
C ALA A 78 -4.23 -0.68 -1.17
N ALA A 79 -3.93 -0.77 0.13
CA ALA A 79 -3.11 -1.85 0.68
C ALA A 79 -3.78 -3.23 0.56
N LEU A 80 -5.09 -3.30 0.79
CA LEU A 80 -5.86 -4.54 0.61
C LEU A 80 -5.90 -4.98 -0.85
N GLU A 81 -6.03 -4.04 -1.79
CA GLU A 81 -5.98 -4.32 -3.22
C GLU A 81 -4.60 -4.82 -3.68
N ASP A 82 -3.51 -4.29 -3.10
CA ASP A 82 -2.14 -4.74 -3.40
C ASP A 82 -1.92 -6.16 -2.87
N ALA A 83 -2.28 -6.40 -1.60
CA ALA A 83 -2.18 -7.72 -0.98
C ALA A 83 -3.02 -8.79 -1.69
N GLY A 84 -4.16 -8.41 -2.28
CA GLY A 84 -5.03 -9.32 -3.04
C GLY A 84 -4.56 -9.66 -4.47
N ARG A 85 -3.54 -8.96 -4.99
CA ARG A 85 -2.97 -9.19 -6.34
C ARG A 85 -1.65 -9.96 -6.32
N GLY A 86 -1.10 -10.24 -5.13
CA GLY A 86 0.13 -11.01 -4.90
C GLY A 86 -0.05 -12.53 -4.96
#